data_AF-A0A1F7RM61-F1
#
_entry.id   AF-A0A1F7RM61-F1
#
_cell.length_a   1.000
_cell.length_b   1.000
_cell.length_c   1.000
_cell.angle_alpha   90.00
_cell.angle_beta   90.00
_cell.angle_gamma   90.00
#
_symmetry.space_group_name_H-M   'P 1'
#
loop_
_entity.id
_entity.type
_entity.pdbx_description
1 polymer ?
#
loop_
_entity_poly.entity_id
_entity_poly.type
_entity_poly.pdbx_seq_one_letter_code
_entity_poly.pdbx_strand_id
1 'polypeptide(L)'
;MLKFLINIFKKIPISIFVVEGSSMYPRLKRGDLIVVVKSKNISVSVDDIIVFRNPEIGLIAHRIIKITETGLFTRGDNNVVQDPEIINKDQILGRVRVRIPWLGFPRIWLKMLTHPVDQ
;
A
#
# COMPACT_ATOMS: atom_id res chain seq x y z
N MET A 1 20.30 6.65 -22.26
CA MET A 1 19.08 7.00 -21.48
C MET A 1 18.48 5.81 -20.72
N LEU A 2 18.13 4.69 -21.37
CA LEU A 2 17.43 3.57 -20.70
C LEU A 2 18.23 2.93 -19.55
N LYS A 3 19.54 2.71 -19.74
CA LYS A 3 20.44 2.19 -18.69
C LYS A 3 20.53 3.10 -17.46
N PHE A 4 20.39 4.42 -17.63
CA PHE A 4 20.43 5.40 -16.54
C PHE A 4 19.17 5.33 -15.68
N LEU A 5 17.99 5.27 -16.32
CA LEU A 5 16.71 5.06 -15.63
C LEU A 5 16.73 3.75 -14.82
N ILE A 6 17.18 2.64 -15.43
CA ILE A 6 17.32 1.34 -14.75
C ILE A 6 18.25 1.43 -13.53
N ASN A 7 19.33 2.20 -13.61
CA ASN A 7 20.28 2.35 -12.51
C ASN A 7 19.75 3.22 -11.35
N ILE A 8 18.86 4.18 -11.64
CA ILE A 8 18.12 4.94 -10.62
C ILE A 8 17.12 4.03 -9.90
N PHE A 9 16.35 3.24 -10.65
CA PHE A 9 15.39 2.29 -10.06
C PHE A 9 16.07 1.24 -9.18
N LYS A 10 17.32 0.84 -9.49
CA LYS A 10 18.11 -0.09 -8.63
C LYS A 10 18.47 0.49 -7.26
N LYS A 11 18.52 1.81 -7.08
CA LYS A 11 18.89 2.44 -5.80
C LYS A 11 17.71 2.75 -4.90
N ILE A 12 16.49 2.80 -5.44
CA ILE A 12 15.29 3.09 -4.66
C ILE A 12 14.69 1.76 -4.23
N PRO A 13 14.66 1.45 -2.92
CA PRO A 13 14.04 0.21 -2.46
C PRO A 13 12.55 0.28 -2.74
N ILE A 14 12.07 -0.53 -3.68
CA ILE A 14 10.66 -0.65 -4.03
C ILE A 14 10.09 -1.99 -3.56
N SER A 15 8.78 -2.03 -3.37
CA SER A 15 8.03 -3.26 -3.15
C SER A 15 6.75 -3.23 -3.97
N ILE A 16 6.34 -4.41 -4.40
CA ILE A 16 5.17 -4.58 -5.26
C ILE A 16 4.13 -5.37 -4.47
N PHE A 17 2.91 -4.84 -4.42
CA PHE A 17 1.78 -5.51 -3.77
C PHE A 17 0.59 -5.59 -4.72
N VAL A 18 -0.29 -6.54 -4.47
CA VAL A 18 -1.58 -6.67 -5.15
C VAL A 18 -2.67 -6.24 -4.16
N VAL A 19 -3.56 -5.38 -4.60
CA VAL A 19 -4.70 -4.92 -3.82
C VAL A 19 -5.75 -6.03 -3.81
N GLU A 20 -6.10 -6.54 -2.63
CA GLU A 20 -7.10 -7.62 -2.48
C GLU A 20 -8.46 -7.11 -1.98
N GLY A 21 -8.49 -6.02 -1.21
CA GLY A 21 -9.71 -5.44 -0.61
C GLY A 21 -10.34 -4.28 -1.39
N SER A 22 -11.35 -3.65 -0.78
CA SER A 22 -12.13 -2.54 -1.35
C SER A 22 -12.08 -1.25 -0.52
N SER A 23 -11.38 -1.22 0.62
CA SER A 23 -11.34 -0.05 1.52
C SER A 23 -10.77 1.21 0.87
N MET A 24 -9.99 1.06 -0.20
CA MET A 24 -9.41 2.16 -0.96
C MET A 24 -10.14 2.46 -2.27
N TYR A 25 -11.31 1.86 -2.52
CA TYR A 25 -12.12 2.19 -3.68
C TYR A 25 -12.55 3.68 -3.63
N PRO A 26 -12.59 4.41 -4.76
CA PRO A 26 -12.26 3.98 -6.13
C PRO A 26 -10.77 4.10 -6.49
N ARG A 27 -9.94 4.62 -5.56
CA ARG A 27 -8.56 4.99 -5.85
C ARG A 27 -7.65 3.79 -6.05
N LEU A 28 -7.76 2.78 -5.21
CA LEU A 28 -7.15 1.47 -5.40
C LEU A 28 -8.25 0.42 -5.44
N LYS A 29 -8.24 -0.42 -6.47
CA LYS A 29 -9.26 -1.44 -6.71
C LYS A 29 -8.64 -2.82 -6.56
N ARG A 30 -9.45 -3.80 -6.16
CA ARG A 30 -9.02 -5.21 -6.15
C ARG A 30 -8.44 -5.60 -7.51
N GLY A 31 -7.28 -6.24 -7.50
CA GLY A 31 -6.54 -6.63 -8.70
C GLY A 31 -5.63 -5.54 -9.26
N ASP A 32 -5.58 -4.35 -8.67
CA ASP A 32 -4.51 -3.39 -8.97
C ASP A 32 -3.17 -3.91 -8.44
N LEU A 33 -2.11 -3.68 -9.22
CA LEU A 33 -0.73 -3.81 -8.75
C LEU A 33 -0.24 -2.43 -8.33
N ILE A 34 0.29 -2.32 -7.12
CA ILE A 34 0.84 -1.07 -6.57
C ILE A 34 2.35 -1.16 -6.38
N VAL A 35 3.05 -0.10 -6.75
CA VAL A 35 4.48 0.08 -6.47
C VAL A 35 4.62 1.00 -5.27
N VAL A 36 5.26 0.47 -4.24
CA VAL A 36 5.51 1.13 -2.96
C VAL A 36 6.98 1.47 -2.86
N VAL A 37 7.28 2.75 -2.69
CA VAL A 37 8.65 3.23 -2.47
C VAL A 37 8.92 3.22 -0.97
N LYS A 38 9.94 2.48 -0.56
CA LYS A 38 10.46 2.42 0.81
C LYS A 38 11.50 3.52 1.01
N SER A 39 11.61 4.04 2.23
CA SER A 39 12.74 4.86 2.65
C SER A 39 12.88 4.80 4.16
N LYS A 40 14.12 4.70 4.66
CA LYS A 40 14.43 4.75 6.09
C LYS A 40 14.00 6.10 6.71
N ASN A 41 13.99 7.16 5.90
CA ASN A 41 13.50 8.49 6.25
C ASN A 41 12.33 8.85 5.32
N ILE A 42 11.29 8.01 5.30
CA ILE A 42 10.16 8.30 4.42
C ILE A 42 9.47 9.60 4.86
N SER A 43 9.66 10.64 4.07
CA SER A 43 8.86 11.85 4.19
C SER A 43 7.47 11.51 3.66
N VAL A 44 6.49 11.70 4.54
CA VAL A 44 5.06 11.50 4.30
C VAL A 44 4.32 12.80 4.55
N SER A 45 3.23 12.98 3.84
CA SER A 45 2.35 14.13 3.94
C SER A 45 0.90 13.67 4.07
N VAL A 46 0.03 14.57 4.52
CA VAL A 46 -1.42 14.36 4.39
C VAL A 46 -1.74 14.05 2.91
N ASP A 47 -2.72 13.18 2.71
CA ASP A 47 -3.14 12.60 1.43
C ASP A 47 -2.20 11.55 0.79
N ASP A 48 -1.01 11.30 1.33
CA ASP A 48 -0.23 10.15 0.89
C ASP A 48 -0.94 8.83 1.24
N ILE A 49 -0.92 7.87 0.31
CA ILE A 49 -1.34 6.49 0.57
C ILE A 49 -0.11 5.71 1.01
N ILE A 50 -0.13 5.19 2.23
CA ILE A 50 0.95 4.41 2.80
C ILE A 50 0.55 2.95 2.93
N VAL A 51 1.54 2.07 2.85
CA VAL A 51 1.41 0.66 3.27
C VAL A 51 2.08 0.52 4.61
N PHE A 52 1.36 -0.01 5.60
CA PHE A 52 1.86 -0.27 6.94
C PHE A 52 1.43 -1.66 7.40
N ARG A 53 2.07 -2.14 8.48
CA ARG A 53 1.74 -3.42 9.11
C ARG A 53 0.87 -3.19 10.33
N ASN A 54 -0.35 -3.71 10.28
CA ASN A 54 -1.20 -3.91 11.44
C ASN A 54 -0.97 -5.34 11.99
N PRO A 55 -0.86 -5.52 13.33
CA PRO A 55 -0.53 -6.81 13.92
C PRO A 55 -1.63 -7.87 13.76
N GLU A 56 -2.90 -7.47 13.64
CA GLU A 56 -4.05 -8.38 13.59
C GLU A 56 -4.47 -8.70 12.15
N ILE A 57 -4.50 -7.68 11.29
CA ILE A 57 -5.05 -7.75 9.93
C ILE A 57 -3.94 -7.98 8.88
N GLY A 58 -2.69 -7.66 9.22
CA GLY A 58 -1.55 -7.76 8.33
C GLY A 58 -1.27 -6.46 7.57
N LEU A 59 -1.07 -6.55 6.25
CA LEU A 59 -0.70 -5.38 5.44
C LEU A 59 -1.92 -4.55 5.05
N ILE A 60 -1.91 -3.28 5.45
CA ILE A 60 -2.97 -2.32 5.15
C ILE A 60 -2.39 -1.22 4.27
N ALA A 61 -3.17 -0.78 3.28
CA ALA A 61 -2.86 0.37 2.44
C ALA A 61 -3.97 1.42 2.62
N HIS A 62 -3.72 2.51 3.35
CA HIS A 62 -4.72 3.57 3.59
C HIS A 62 -4.10 4.98 3.42
N ARG A 63 -4.97 5.99 3.30
CA ARG A 63 -4.57 7.39 3.13
C ARG A 63 -4.33 8.05 4.48
N ILE A 64 -3.25 8.82 4.59
CA ILE A 64 -3.01 9.70 5.74
C ILE A 64 -4.01 10.85 5.69
N ILE A 65 -4.84 10.98 6.72
CA ILE A 65 -5.80 12.08 6.84
C ILE A 65 -5.34 13.17 7.81
N LYS A 66 -4.42 12.84 8.72
CA LYS A 66 -3.86 13.79 9.69
C LYS A 66 -2.49 13.32 10.17
N ILE A 67 -1.59 14.28 10.40
CA ILE A 67 -0.28 14.05 11.02
C ILE A 67 -0.22 14.88 12.30
N THR A 68 0.21 14.25 13.39
CA THR A 68 0.34 14.87 14.71
C THR A 68 1.66 14.43 15.37
N GLU A 69 1.96 15.00 16.53
CA GLU A 69 3.11 14.58 17.34
C GLU A 69 2.97 13.13 17.83
N THR A 70 1.74 12.66 18.06
CA THR A 70 1.48 11.29 18.54
C THR A 70 1.50 10.25 17.41
N GLY A 71 1.55 10.67 16.14
CA GLY A 71 1.58 9.76 14.99
C GLY A 71 0.66 10.18 13.86
N LEU A 72 0.44 9.24 12.94
CA LEU A 72 -0.36 9.41 11.73
C LEU A 72 -1.73 8.76 11.88
N PHE A 73 -2.76 9.48 11.47
CA PHE A 73 -4.11 8.96 11.38
C PHE A 73 -4.39 8.59 9.92
N THR A 74 -4.87 7.37 9.71
CA THR A 74 -5.18 6.85 8.37
C THR A 74 -6.66 6.55 8.20
N ARG A 75 -7.10 6.48 6.96
CA ARG A 75 -8.44 6.04 6.59
C ARG A 75 -8.43 5.44 5.19
N GLY A 76 -9.19 4.37 4.99
CA GLY A 76 -9.51 3.89 3.65
C GLY A 76 -10.38 4.90 2.90
N ASP A 77 -10.09 5.17 1.62
CA ASP A 77 -10.88 6.13 0.81
C ASP A 77 -12.38 5.80 0.75
N ASN A 78 -12.74 4.52 0.91
CA ASN A 78 -14.11 4.02 0.93
C ASN A 78 -14.68 3.87 2.35
N ASN A 79 -13.91 4.21 3.39
CA ASN A 79 -14.33 4.07 4.78
C ASN A 79 -14.92 5.39 5.30
N VAL A 80 -16.05 5.31 5.99
CA VAL A 80 -16.69 6.49 6.61
C VAL A 80 -15.90 6.97 7.83
N VAL A 81 -15.40 6.02 8.61
CA VAL A 81 -14.68 6.29 9.87
C VAL A 81 -13.18 6.12 9.64
N GLN A 82 -12.37 6.93 10.32
CA GLN A 82 -10.92 6.76 10.35
C GLN A 82 -10.52 5.42 11.00
N ASP A 83 -9.32 4.96 10.70
CA ASP A 83 -8.80 3.77 11.37
C ASP A 83 -8.62 4.06 12.87
N PRO A 84 -8.91 3.09 13.76
CA PRO A 84 -8.77 3.29 15.20
C PRO A 84 -7.30 3.33 15.66
N GLU A 85 -6.39 2.74 14.87
CA GLU A 85 -4.97 2.68 15.17
C GLU A 85 -4.26 4.00 14.78
N ILE A 86 -3.41 4.50 15.67
CA ILE A 86 -2.48 5.59 15.35
C ILE A 86 -1.18 4.97 14.84
N ILE A 87 -0.79 5.33 13.63
CA ILE A 87 0.35 4.72 12.94
C ILE A 87 1.63 5.50 13.24
N ASN A 88 2.64 4.82 13.74
CA ASN A 88 3.98 5.36 13.90
C ASN A 88 4.80 5.24 12.60
N LYS A 89 5.80 6.12 12.44
CA LYS A 89 6.60 6.16 11.19
C LYS A 89 7.38 4.89 10.91
N ASP A 90 7.75 4.14 11.95
CA ASP A 90 8.45 2.86 11.88
C ASP A 90 7.54 1.69 11.44
N GLN A 91 6.22 1.80 11.62
CA GLN A 91 5.25 0.84 11.09
C GLN A 91 5.04 0.99 9.56
N ILE A 92 5.46 2.12 8.99
CA ILE A 92 5.31 2.40 7.56
C ILE A 92 6.32 1.59 6.75
N LEU A 93 5.80 0.69 5.91
CA LEU A 93 6.63 -0.03 4.94
C LEU A 93 7.03 0.85 3.77
N GLY A 94 6.12 1.73 3.33
CA GLY A 94 6.43 2.72 2.31
C GLY A 94 5.20 3.44 1.80
N ARG A 95 5.40 4.30 0.80
CA ARG A 95 4.34 5.07 0.13
C ARG A 95 4.02 4.50 -1.24
N VAL A 96 2.72 4.37 -1.54
CA VAL A 96 2.23 4.03 -2.86
C VAL A 96 2.53 5.17 -3.84
N ARG A 97 3.26 4.86 -4.92
CA ARG A 97 3.61 5.84 -5.96
C ARG A 97 2.98 5.56 -7.30
N VAL A 98 2.81 4.29 -7.63
CA VAL A 98 2.26 3.85 -8.91
C VAL A 98 1.16 2.84 -8.66
N ARG A 99 0.06 3.00 -9.39
CA ARG A 99 -1.03 2.03 -9.50
C ARG A 99 -1.09 1.56 -10.95
N ILE A 100 -1.06 0.25 -11.14
CA ILE A 100 -1.19 -0.38 -12.45
C ILE A 100 -2.47 -1.22 -12.42
N PRO A 101 -3.56 -0.75 -13.05
CA PRO A 101 -4.84 -1.44 -13.02
C PRO A 101 -4.77 -2.86 -13.57
N TRP A 102 -5.53 -3.77 -12.97
CA TRP A 102 -5.74 -5.17 -13.42
C TRP A 102 -4.50 -6.09 -13.40
N LEU A 103 -3.28 -5.56 -13.25
CA LEU A 103 -2.06 -6.35 -13.35
C LEU A 103 -1.81 -7.28 -12.14
N GLY A 104 -2.62 -7.16 -11.09
CA GLY A 104 -2.60 -8.05 -9.93
C GLY A 104 -3.45 -9.32 -10.08
N PHE A 105 -4.35 -9.39 -11.06
CA PHE A 105 -5.24 -10.54 -11.23
C PHE A 105 -4.54 -11.88 -11.50
N PRO A 106 -3.44 -11.96 -12.26
CA PRO A 106 -2.70 -13.22 -12.42
C PRO A 106 -2.31 -13.87 -11.09
N ARG A 107 -1.87 -13.07 -10.10
CA ARG A 107 -1.57 -13.56 -8.74
C ARG A 107 -2.83 -14.01 -8.00
N ILE A 108 -3.94 -13.26 -8.12
CA ILE A 108 -5.21 -13.60 -7.45
C ILE A 108 -5.75 -14.94 -7.99
N TRP A 109 -5.76 -15.13 -9.31
CA TRP A 109 -6.21 -16.38 -9.92
C TRP A 109 -5.31 -17.56 -9.54
N LEU A 110 -3.99 -17.39 -9.55
CA LEU A 110 -3.07 -18.44 -9.10
C LEU A 110 -3.30 -18.81 -7.62
N LYS A 111 -3.54 -17.82 -6.75
CA LYS A 111 -3.89 -18.05 -5.34
C LYS A 111 -5.18 -18.86 -5.22
N MET A 112 -6.21 -18.52 -6.00
CA MET A 112 -7.49 -19.24 -6.02
C MET A 112 -7.37 -20.68 -6.53
N LEU A 113 -6.46 -20.95 -7.48
CA LEU A 113 -6.20 -22.31 -7.97
C LEU A 113 -5.41 -23.17 -6.99
N THR A 114 -4.51 -22.57 -6.23
CA THR A 114 -3.63 -23.28 -5.27
C THR A 114 -4.23 -23.39 -3.87
N HIS A 115 -5.15 -22.48 -3.54
CA HIS A 115 -5.90 -22.46 -2.30
C HIS A 115 -7.37 -22.22 -2.69
N PRO A 116 -8.06 -23.27 -3.20
CA PRO A 116 -9.48 -23.19 -3.49
C PRO A 116 -10.20 -22.66 -2.26
N VAL A 117 -11.16 -21.76 -2.47
CA VAL A 117 -12.04 -21.29 -1.40
C VAL A 117 -12.91 -22.48 -1.02
N ASP A 118 -12.38 -23.34 -0.14
CA ASP A 118 -13.03 -24.38 0.67
C ASP A 118 -11.97 -25.25 1.36
N GLN A 119 -11.44 -24.75 2.49
CA GLN A 119 -11.38 -25.42 3.80
C GLN A 119 -11.51 -24.35 4.89
#